data_AF-A0A6C0LAV0-F1
#
_entry.id   AF-A0A6C0LAV0-F1
#
_cell.length_a   1.000
_cell.length_b   1.000
_cell.length_c   1.000
_cell.angle_alpha   90.00
_cell.angle_beta   90.00
_cell.angle_gamma   90.00
#
_symmetry.space_group_name_H-M   'P 1'
#
loop_
_entity.id
_entity.type
_entity.pdbx_description
1 polymer ?
#
loop_
_entity_poly.entity_id
_entity_poly.type
_entity_poly.pdbx_seq_one_letter_code
_entity_poly.pdbx_strand_id
1 'polypeptide(L)'
;MSTLNAIQIQSLVRNMDESLRKYKKLKQTNNALWLKKIQDENKKLFMEYPTIFKMHIEGKLDETFFYMLQLRHKIEKGEMTEDQASVLVGQKLFNRYVDPVINNTPKEPTLTYEEYYKKFEK
;
A
#
# COMPACT_ATOMS: atom_id res chain seq x y z
N MET A 1 19.27 -6.22 10.05
CA MET A 1 17.90 -6.63 9.68
C MET A 1 17.79 -6.49 8.17
N SER A 2 17.49 -7.55 7.43
CA SER A 2 17.34 -7.47 5.97
C SER A 2 16.02 -6.76 5.66
N THR A 3 16.09 -5.46 5.41
CA THR A 3 14.94 -4.65 4.96
C THR A 3 14.58 -5.10 3.55
N LEU A 4 13.38 -5.67 3.36
CA LEU A 4 12.90 -6.05 2.02
C LEU A 4 12.98 -4.86 1.07
N ASN A 5 13.37 -5.10 -0.17
CA ASN A 5 13.41 -4.03 -1.16
C ASN A 5 12.00 -3.68 -1.66
N ALA A 6 11.84 -2.55 -2.35
CA ALA A 6 10.55 -2.05 -2.81
C ALA A 6 9.81 -3.08 -3.68
N ILE A 7 10.56 -3.79 -4.54
CA ILE A 7 10.04 -4.82 -5.43
C ILE A 7 9.52 -6.03 -4.64
N GLN A 8 10.24 -6.46 -3.60
CA GLN A 8 9.83 -7.54 -2.72
C GLN A 8 8.57 -7.18 -1.93
N ILE A 9 8.46 -5.95 -1.43
CA ILE A 9 7.24 -5.47 -0.76
C ILE A 9 6.06 -5.47 -1.73
N GLN A 10 6.25 -4.97 -2.95
CA GLN A 10 5.21 -4.97 -3.98
C GLN A 10 4.78 -6.40 -4.34
N SER A 11 5.72 -7.33 -4.45
CA SER A 11 5.44 -8.75 -4.69
C SER A 11 4.60 -9.36 -3.57
N LEU A 12 4.91 -9.07 -2.30
CA LEU A 12 4.12 -9.56 -1.17
C LEU A 12 2.68 -9.05 -1.20
N VAL A 13 2.47 -7.77 -1.53
CA VAL A 13 1.11 -7.20 -1.65
C VAL A 13 0.35 -7.83 -2.82
N ARG A 14 1.02 -8.08 -3.95
CA ARG A 14 0.43 -8.78 -5.10
C ARG A 14 0.05 -10.23 -4.78
N ASN A 15 0.90 -10.96 -4.07
CA ASN A 15 0.56 -12.32 -3.63
C ASN A 15 -0.67 -12.32 -2.71
N MET A 16 -0.80 -11.28 -1.87
CA MET A 16 -1.98 -11.10 -1.04
C MET A 16 -3.25 -10.89 -1.87
N ASP A 17 -3.19 -10.23 -3.04
CA ASP A 17 -4.34 -10.12 -3.95
C ASP A 17 -4.85 -11.50 -4.39
N GLU A 18 -3.94 -12.42 -4.68
CA GLU A 18 -4.29 -13.79 -5.07
C GLU A 18 -5.00 -14.51 -3.92
N SER A 19 -4.48 -14.39 -2.69
CA SER A 19 -5.13 -14.92 -1.49
C SER A 19 -6.52 -14.29 -1.26
N LEU A 20 -6.65 -12.98 -1.43
CA LEU A 20 -7.93 -12.26 -1.28
C LEU A 20 -8.96 -12.74 -2.32
N ARG A 21 -8.54 -12.96 -3.57
CA ARG A 21 -9.38 -13.51 -4.64
C ARG A 21 -9.78 -14.96 -4.35
N LYS A 22 -8.81 -15.80 -3.96
CA LYS A 22 -9.00 -17.23 -3.64
C LYS A 22 -10.02 -17.44 -2.54
N TYR A 23 -9.97 -16.62 -1.48
CA TYR A 23 -10.87 -16.74 -0.33
C TYR A 23 -12.02 -15.74 -0.30
N LYS A 24 -12.34 -15.07 -1.42
CA LYS A 24 -13.43 -14.08 -1.50
C LYS A 24 -14.77 -14.59 -0.98
N LYS A 25 -15.13 -15.84 -1.31
CA LYS A 25 -16.38 -16.48 -0.84
C LYS A 25 -16.35 -16.75 0.66
N LEU A 26 -15.18 -17.07 1.22
CA LEU A 26 -15.01 -17.37 2.63
C LEU A 26 -15.20 -16.14 3.52
N LYS A 27 -14.87 -14.94 3.01
CA LYS A 27 -15.10 -13.67 3.71
C LYS A 27 -16.57 -13.48 4.10
N GLN A 28 -17.50 -13.91 3.23
CA GLN A 28 -18.94 -13.77 3.44
C GLN A 28 -19.51 -14.83 4.40
N THR A 29 -18.97 -16.05 4.38
CA THR A 29 -19.49 -17.17 5.18
C THR A 29 -18.82 -17.30 6.54
N ASN A 30 -17.52 -17.02 6.65
CA ASN A 30 -16.78 -17.08 7.91
C ASN A 30 -15.57 -16.13 7.89
N ASN A 31 -15.80 -14.90 8.33
CA ASN A 31 -14.78 -13.85 8.33
C ASN A 31 -13.57 -14.16 9.24
N ALA A 32 -13.78 -14.83 10.37
CA ALA A 32 -12.69 -15.17 11.29
C ALA A 32 -11.73 -16.21 10.68
N LEU A 33 -12.29 -17.25 10.04
CA LEU A 33 -11.50 -18.25 9.33
C LEU A 33 -10.82 -17.67 8.09
N TRP A 34 -11.50 -16.75 7.39
CA TRP A 34 -10.92 -16.01 6.28
C TRP A 34 -9.67 -15.24 6.70
N LEU A 35 -9.77 -14.43 7.77
CA LEU A 35 -8.63 -13.63 8.25
C LEU A 35 -7.44 -14.52 8.64
N LYS A 36 -7.69 -15.62 9.35
CA LYS A 36 -6.64 -16.56 9.74
C LYS A 36 -5.93 -17.16 8.52
N LYS A 37 -6.67 -17.56 7.48
CA LYS A 37 -6.08 -18.10 6.25
C LYS A 37 -5.26 -17.06 5.48
N ILE A 38 -5.75 -15.83 5.38
CA ILE A 38 -5.02 -14.74 4.72
C ILE A 38 -3.72 -14.43 5.48
N GLN A 39 -3.76 -14.38 6.82
CA GLN A 39 -2.58 -14.23 7.66
C GLN A 39 -1.59 -15.38 7.48
N ASP A 40 -2.08 -16.62 7.43
CA ASP A 40 -1.23 -17.80 7.30
C ASP A 40 -0.52 -17.89 5.94
N GLU A 41 -1.17 -17.51 4.84
CA GLU A 41 -0.55 -17.46 3.50
C GLU A 41 0.39 -16.25 3.35
N ASN A 42 0.11 -15.13 4.03
CA ASN A 42 0.85 -13.87 3.88
C ASN A 42 1.66 -13.52 5.14
N LYS A 43 2.16 -14.52 5.87
CA LYS A 43 2.87 -14.35 7.16
C LYS A 43 3.97 -13.30 7.12
N LYS A 44 4.75 -13.28 6.05
CA LYS A 44 5.87 -12.32 5.91
C LYS A 44 5.38 -10.88 5.87
N LEU A 45 4.35 -10.60 5.07
CA LEU A 45 3.74 -9.27 4.99
C LEU A 45 3.06 -8.90 6.31
N PHE A 46 2.38 -9.85 6.96
CA PHE A 46 1.73 -9.64 8.25
C PHE A 46 2.70 -9.33 9.39
N MET A 47 3.83 -10.05 9.46
CA MET A 47 4.81 -9.91 10.54
C MET A 47 5.74 -8.71 10.35
N GLU A 48 6.23 -8.49 9.12
CA GLU A 48 7.20 -7.41 8.85
C GLU A 48 6.52 -6.08 8.51
N TYR A 49 5.31 -6.10 7.93
CA TYR A 49 4.57 -4.91 7.48
C TYR A 49 3.08 -4.95 7.86
N PRO A 50 2.74 -5.07 9.16
CA PRO A 50 1.36 -5.25 9.63
C PRO A 50 0.42 -4.11 9.18
N THR A 51 0.93 -2.87 9.10
CA THR A 51 0.14 -1.72 8.66
C THR A 51 -0.26 -1.84 7.19
N ILE A 52 0.67 -2.24 6.30
CA ILE A 52 0.37 -2.44 4.87
C ILE A 52 -0.65 -3.57 4.71
N PHE A 53 -0.44 -4.69 5.42
CA PHE A 53 -1.38 -5.81 5.42
C PHE A 53 -2.79 -5.38 5.83
N LYS A 54 -2.91 -4.65 6.94
CA LYS A 54 -4.21 -4.16 7.45
C LYS A 54 -4.87 -3.19 6.47
N MET A 55 -4.12 -2.22 5.94
CA MET A 55 -4.65 -1.26 4.97
C MET A 55 -5.15 -1.94 3.70
N HIS A 56 -4.47 -3.02 3.26
CA HIS A 56 -4.89 -3.78 2.08
C HIS A 56 -6.19 -4.55 2.31
N ILE A 57 -6.34 -5.24 3.45
CA ILE A 57 -7.60 -5.91 3.83
C ILE A 57 -8.78 -4.94 3.93
N GLU A 58 -8.54 -3.75 4.46
CA GLU A 58 -9.55 -2.71 4.65
C GLU A 58 -9.88 -1.96 3.34
N GLY A 59 -9.17 -2.23 2.23
CA GLY A 59 -9.35 -1.52 0.97
C GLY A 59 -8.92 -0.05 1.04
N LYS A 60 -8.05 0.29 1.99
CA LYS A 60 -7.53 1.65 2.22
C LYS A 60 -6.15 1.87 1.58
N LEU A 61 -5.59 0.85 0.92
CA LEU A 61 -4.39 1.02 0.12
C LEU A 61 -4.75 1.85 -1.13
N ASP A 62 -4.06 2.96 -1.30
CA ASP A 62 -4.30 3.91 -2.40
C ASP A 62 -3.00 4.17 -3.18
N GLU A 63 -3.06 5.07 -4.16
CA GLU A 63 -1.89 5.46 -4.95
C GLU A 63 -0.66 5.89 -4.12
N THR A 64 -0.87 6.39 -2.90
CA THR A 64 0.20 6.86 -2.02
C THR A 64 1.14 5.73 -1.66
N PHE A 65 0.62 4.50 -1.56
CA PHE A 65 1.45 3.31 -1.35
C PHE A 65 2.46 3.11 -2.49
N PHE A 66 2.01 3.18 -3.74
CA PHE A 66 2.91 3.02 -4.90
C PHE A 66 3.89 4.18 -5.02
N TYR A 67 3.46 5.39 -4.69
CA TYR A 67 4.34 6.54 -4.61
C TYR A 67 5.48 6.30 -3.61
N MET A 68 5.18 5.81 -2.41
CA MET A 68 6.19 5.46 -1.41
C MET A 68 7.10 4.32 -1.87
N LEU A 69 6.57 3.29 -2.57
CA LEU A 69 7.39 2.23 -3.15
C LEU A 69 8.36 2.77 -4.21
N GLN A 70 7.93 3.71 -5.06
CA GLN A 70 8.79 4.33 -6.06
C GLN A 70 9.93 5.12 -5.42
N LEU A 71 9.64 5.90 -4.36
CA LEU A 71 10.68 6.62 -3.61
C LEU A 71 11.66 5.66 -2.95
N ARG A 72 11.16 4.58 -2.33
CA ARG A 72 12.01 3.54 -1.75
C ARG A 72 12.94 2.91 -2.79
N HIS A 73 12.43 2.59 -3.99
CA HIS A 73 13.23 2.06 -5.08
C HIS A 73 14.35 3.03 -5.53
N LYS A 74 14.07 4.34 -5.54
CA LYS A 74 15.10 5.36 -5.82
C LYS A 74 16.18 5.40 -4.75
N ILE A 75 15.81 5.28 -3.48
CA ILE A 75 16.75 5.18 -2.36
C ILE A 75 17.63 3.94 -2.51
N GLU A 76 17.02 2.78 -2.81
CA GLU A 76 17.72 1.51 -3.01
C GLU A 76 18.74 1.56 -4.15
N LYS A 77 18.49 2.40 -5.17
CA LYS A 77 19.43 2.66 -6.27
C LYS A 77 20.46 3.76 -5.99
N GLY A 78 20.35 4.47 -4.87
CA GLY A 78 21.19 5.63 -4.56
C GLY A 78 20.86 6.89 -5.38
N GLU A 79 19.70 6.93 -6.05
CA GLU A 79 19.24 8.11 -6.82
C GLU A 79 18.70 9.22 -5.91
N MET A 80 18.39 8.91 -4.64
CA MET A 80 17.78 9.81 -3.66
C MET A 80 18.12 9.37 -2.23
N THR A 81 18.19 10.29 -1.28
CA THR A 81 18.35 9.97 0.15
C THR A 81 17.02 9.76 0.88
N GLU A 82 17.05 9.10 2.04
CA GLU A 82 15.85 8.93 2.88
C GLU A 82 15.26 10.28 3.30
N ASP A 83 16.09 11.26 3.64
CA ASP A 83 15.64 12.61 4.01
C ASP A 83 14.91 13.30 2.86
N GLN A 84 15.45 13.20 1.64
CA GLN A 84 14.82 13.76 0.44
C GLN A 84 13.46 13.11 0.18
N ALA A 85 13.36 11.78 0.31
CA ALA A 85 12.10 11.06 0.17
C ALA A 85 11.10 11.45 1.27
N SER A 86 11.56 11.64 2.50
CA SER A 86 10.72 12.06 3.64
C SER A 86 10.08 13.43 3.39
N VAL A 87 10.84 14.40 2.88
CA VAL A 87 10.33 15.72 2.49
C VAL A 87 9.24 15.60 1.41
N LEU A 88 9.46 14.77 0.39
CA LEU A 88 8.48 14.56 -0.68
C LEU A 88 7.17 13.92 -0.18
N VAL A 89 7.27 12.93 0.69
CA VAL A 89 6.09 12.30 1.30
C VAL A 89 5.37 13.30 2.21
N GLY A 90 6.11 14.05 3.02
CA GLY A 90 5.57 15.09 3.90
C GLY A 90 4.78 16.15 3.12
N GLN A 91 5.36 16.65 2.02
CA GLN A 91 4.67 17.61 1.15
C GLN A 91 3.40 17.01 0.53
N LYS A 92 3.45 15.76 0.04
CA LYS A 92 2.27 15.09 -0.54
C LYS A 92 1.15 14.93 0.51
N LEU A 93 1.48 14.58 1.74
CA LEU A 93 0.51 14.47 2.83
C LEU A 93 -0.06 15.84 3.23
N PHE A 94 0.79 16.86 3.32
CA PHE A 94 0.37 18.23 3.62
C PHE A 94 -0.63 18.76 2.59
N ASN A 95 -0.27 18.69 1.29
CA ASN A 95 -1.13 19.12 0.19
C ASN A 95 -2.50 18.42 0.19
N ARG A 96 -2.55 17.20 0.74
CA ARG A 96 -3.73 16.36 0.70
C ARG A 96 -4.65 16.52 1.92
N TYR A 97 -4.09 16.76 3.09
CA TYR A 97 -4.84 16.75 4.35
C TYR A 97 -4.91 18.13 5.03
N VAL A 98 -3.94 19.01 4.78
CA VAL A 98 -3.81 20.29 5.46
C VAL A 98 -4.23 21.44 4.54
N ASP A 99 -3.68 21.51 3.33
CA ASP A 99 -4.00 22.58 2.37
C ASP A 99 -5.50 22.72 2.07
N PRO A 100 -6.27 21.63 1.85
CA PRO A 100 -7.70 21.75 1.57
C PRO A 100 -8.49 22.32 2.76
N VAL A 101 -8.01 22.08 3.98
CA VAL A 101 -8.64 22.58 5.22
C VAL A 101 -8.34 24.06 5.40
N ILE A 102 -7.10 24.50 5.13
CA ILE A 102 -6.70 25.91 5.24
C ILE A 102 -7.41 26.75 4.18
N ASN A 103 -7.46 26.25 2.93
CA ASN A 103 -7.96 27.01 1.79
C ASN A 103 -9.46 26.78 1.50
N ASN A 104 -10.15 25.95 2.30
CA ASN A 104 -11.53 25.52 2.07
C ASN A 104 -11.77 24.99 0.65
N THR A 105 -10.81 24.23 0.12
CA THR A 105 -10.92 23.58 -1.19
C THR A 105 -11.27 22.10 -1.02
N PRO A 106 -11.95 21.48 -2.00
CA PRO A 106 -12.21 20.05 -1.96
C PRO A 106 -10.92 19.24 -2.04
N LYS A 107 -10.84 18.16 -1.25
CA LYS A 107 -9.69 17.24 -1.26
C LYS A 107 -9.59 16.54 -2.60
N GLU A 108 -8.40 16.54 -3.20
CA GLU A 108 -8.16 15.79 -4.43
C GLU A 108 -8.40 14.28 -4.22
N PRO A 109 -9.19 13.64 -5.11
CA PRO A 109 -9.39 12.20 -5.05
C PRO A 109 -8.09 11.48 -5.41
N THR A 110 -7.80 10.41 -4.69
CA THR A 110 -6.71 9.51 -5.06
C THR A 110 -7.24 8.26 -5.68
N LEU A 111 -6.45 7.68 -6.56
CA LEU A 111 -6.76 6.38 -7.12
C LEU A 111 -6.71 5.35 -6.00
N THR A 112 -7.73 4.52 -5.96
CA THR A 112 -7.70 3.26 -5.22
C THR A 112 -6.61 2.34 -5.76
N TYR A 113 -6.21 1.34 -4.97
CA TYR A 113 -5.29 0.30 -5.40
C TYR A 113 -5.64 -0.31 -6.77
N GLU A 114 -6.91 -0.67 -6.96
CA GLU A 114 -7.39 -1.31 -8.20
C GLU A 114 -7.34 -0.34 -9.39
N GLU A 115 -7.73 0.93 -9.20
CA GLU A 115 -7.68 1.95 -10.25
C GLU A 115 -6.26 2.27 -10.68
N TYR A 116 -5.31 2.26 -9.73
CA TYR A 116 -3.90 2.45 -10.05
C TYR A 116 -3.39 1.36 -11.00
N TYR A 117 -3.72 0.10 -10.75
CA TYR A 117 -3.29 -1.02 -11.62
C TYR A 117 -3.96 -0.99 -13.00
N LYS A 118 -5.25 -0.62 -13.08
CA LYS A 118 -5.96 -0.50 -14.37
C LYS A 118 -5.29 0.47 -15.35
N LYS A 119 -4.55 1.47 -14.87
CA LYS A 119 -3.81 2.41 -15.74
C LYS A 119 -2.70 1.75 -16.54
N PHE A 120 -2.20 0.60 -16.09
CA PHE A 120 -1.08 -0.11 -16.70
C PHE A 120 -1.50 -1.38 -17.48
N GLU A 121 -2.79 -1.72 -17.52
CA GLU A 121 -3.35 -2.86 -18.28
C GLU A 121 -3.63 -2.52 -19.76
N LYS A 122 -2.83 -1.64 -20.38
CA LYS A 122 -2.96 -1.27 -21.81
C LYS A 122 -2.27 -2.25 -22.74
#